data_AF-A0A7V6IUT2-F1
#
_entry.id   AF-A0A7V6IUT2-F1
#
_cell.length_a   1.000
_cell.length_b   1.000
_cell.length_c   1.000
_cell.angle_alpha   90.00
_cell.angle_beta   90.00
_cell.angle_gamma   90.00
#
_symmetry.space_group_name_H-M   'P 1'
#
loop_
_entity.id
_entity.type
_entity.pdbx_description
1 polymer ?
#
loop_
_entity_poly.entity_id
_entity_poly.type
_entity_poly.pdbx_seq_one_letter_code
_entity_poly.pdbx_strand_id
1 'polypeptide(L)'
;MKKISSILLMLILIFSLVGCKMNSDTNDKNNGKFVDISNKESNDETAKYKVTVEDNFDIILENLNTSYEAGEVVTVKLRFHSGARVGLLVDGEEVLPKEFTVWNYELYEFIMPEKDVLVQTTFNDNIDKPKIFDQYIYFDKVLASVNYTINFNYQETEETLKLHKDFIEKSGLKDLDYNSIFYFPKSASIFLHFNPSKDTIIVQDFMNSLKEEPSVVSVEKHFEYFYDNVYMHNPLYYGLQEESHKIPYEFASPSFLPSGIYKSVQDILDGIDYYYEQNKNTPGPINKNEKLVNHITTHVYNEEYFNDYILVITDTITTGSGSNKQQLNSVFYKDNKLYVFVKMYFTNMGTCDMQYTRFILKIDKKYIDDVDNLSLEFLYNHPKYDNHGLW
;
A
#
# COMPACT_ATOMS: atom_id res chain seq x y z
N MET A 1 61.36 -8.29 -12.61
CA MET A 1 61.37 -9.56 -13.37
C MET A 1 59.92 -10.01 -13.58
N LYS A 2 59.52 -10.19 -14.86
CA LYS A 2 58.38 -10.97 -15.44
C LYS A 2 57.02 -10.93 -14.70
N LYS A 3 55.96 -10.25 -15.15
CA LYS A 3 55.07 -10.47 -16.34
C LYS A 3 54.62 -11.93 -16.56
N ILE A 4 53.29 -12.09 -16.70
CA ILE A 4 52.49 -13.13 -17.39
C ILE A 4 51.57 -13.94 -16.44
N SER A 5 50.28 -13.57 -16.41
CA SER A 5 49.14 -14.50 -16.54
C SER A 5 47.83 -13.72 -16.62
N SER A 6 47.48 -13.29 -17.84
CA SER A 6 46.18 -12.71 -18.23
C SER A 6 45.69 -13.35 -19.54
N ILE A 7 45.90 -14.66 -19.72
CA ILE A 7 45.56 -15.36 -20.98
C ILE A 7 44.92 -16.72 -20.66
N LEU A 8 43.90 -16.74 -19.80
CA LEU A 8 43.07 -17.94 -19.60
C LEU A 8 41.57 -17.68 -19.67
N LEU A 9 41.11 -16.43 -19.84
CA LEU A 9 39.68 -16.12 -19.93
C LEU A 9 39.18 -15.77 -21.34
N MET A 10 40.01 -15.86 -22.37
CA MET A 10 39.66 -15.42 -23.74
C MET A 10 39.61 -16.52 -24.80
N LEU A 11 39.50 -17.79 -24.41
CA LEU A 11 39.64 -18.92 -25.36
C LEU A 11 38.56 -20.01 -25.28
N ILE A 12 37.42 -19.76 -24.62
CA ILE A 12 36.27 -20.69 -24.65
C ILE A 12 35.02 -19.92 -25.05
N LEU A 13 35.05 -19.35 -26.26
CA LEU A 13 33.88 -18.76 -26.91
C LEU A 13 33.79 -19.10 -28.41
N ILE A 14 34.59 -20.03 -28.94
CA ILE A 14 34.50 -20.41 -30.35
C ILE A 14 34.80 -21.91 -30.46
N PHE A 15 33.75 -22.73 -30.62
CA PHE A 15 33.68 -23.94 -31.46
C PHE A 15 32.53 -24.85 -30.99
N SER A 16 31.33 -24.59 -31.51
CA SER A 16 30.41 -25.64 -31.98
C SER A 16 29.24 -25.00 -32.76
N LEU A 17 29.60 -24.40 -33.89
CA LEU A 17 28.69 -24.35 -35.05
C LEU A 17 28.81 -25.70 -35.76
N VAL A 18 27.77 -26.51 -35.69
CA VAL A 18 27.46 -27.50 -36.73
C VAL A 18 26.14 -27.06 -37.34
N GLY A 19 26.24 -26.44 -38.52
CA GLY A 19 25.09 -26.23 -39.39
C GLY A 19 24.82 -27.48 -40.22
N CYS A 20 23.55 -27.79 -40.42
CA CYS A 20 23.07 -28.38 -41.67
C CYS A 20 21.88 -27.56 -42.19
N LYS A 21 21.92 -27.40 -43.52
CA LYS A 21 21.26 -26.42 -44.39
C LYS A 21 19.78 -26.75 -44.70
N MET A 22 19.05 -25.69 -45.02
CA MET A 22 17.97 -25.52 -46.06
C MET A 22 16.72 -26.43 -45.92
N ASN A 23 15.48 -25.95 -46.05
CA ASN A 23 14.95 -25.12 -47.13
C ASN A 23 13.64 -24.40 -46.73
N SER A 24 13.15 -23.56 -47.65
CA SER A 24 12.02 -22.63 -47.58
C SER A 24 10.62 -23.25 -47.46
N ASP A 25 9.71 -22.36 -47.03
CA ASP A 25 8.27 -22.29 -47.32
C ASP A 25 7.23 -22.79 -46.31
N THR A 26 6.39 -21.81 -45.94
CA THR A 26 4.94 -21.84 -45.67
C THR A 26 4.35 -22.36 -44.35
N ASN A 27 3.78 -21.39 -43.63
CA ASN A 27 2.46 -21.37 -42.96
C ASN A 27 2.13 -22.33 -41.79
N ASP A 28 1.81 -21.68 -40.67
CA ASP A 28 0.49 -21.65 -39.99
C ASP A 28 0.35 -22.21 -38.56
N LYS A 29 -0.27 -21.34 -37.72
CA LYS A 29 -1.14 -21.58 -36.56
C LYS A 29 -0.52 -21.84 -35.18
N ASN A 30 -0.30 -20.73 -34.45
CA ASN A 30 -0.76 -20.60 -33.07
C ASN A 30 -1.65 -19.35 -32.99
N ASN A 31 -2.95 -19.56 -33.22
CA ASN A 31 -3.98 -18.53 -33.10
C ASN A 31 -4.29 -18.28 -31.62
N GLY A 32 -3.67 -17.25 -31.02
CA GLY A 32 -4.42 -16.43 -30.07
C GLY A 32 -5.53 -15.78 -30.89
N LYS A 33 -6.81 -16.10 -30.60
CA LYS A 33 -7.94 -15.47 -31.28
C LYS A 33 -7.99 -13.99 -30.87
N PHE A 34 -7.34 -13.14 -31.65
CA PHE A 34 -7.79 -11.76 -31.77
C PHE A 34 -9.19 -11.82 -32.41
N VAL A 35 -10.22 -11.54 -31.62
CA VAL A 35 -11.54 -11.27 -32.18
C VAL A 35 -11.46 -9.86 -32.76
N ASP A 36 -11.31 -9.78 -34.07
CA ASP A 36 -11.47 -8.54 -34.82
C ASP A 36 -12.97 -8.22 -34.87
N ILE A 37 -13.41 -7.32 -34.00
CA ILE A 37 -14.79 -6.85 -33.93
C ILE A 37 -14.94 -5.72 -34.94
N SER A 38 -14.94 -6.07 -36.23
CA SER A 38 -15.34 -5.14 -37.29
C SER A 38 -16.78 -5.45 -37.72
N ASN A 39 -17.65 -4.48 -37.40
CA ASN A 39 -19.00 -4.23 -37.92
C ASN A 39 -19.84 -5.46 -38.34
N LYS A 40 -20.63 -5.96 -37.41
CA LYS A 40 -21.95 -6.50 -37.74
C LYS A 40 -22.99 -5.43 -37.42
N GLU A 41 -23.61 -4.90 -38.47
CA GLU A 41 -24.88 -4.19 -38.34
C GLU A 41 -25.90 -5.16 -37.74
N SER A 42 -26.36 -4.86 -36.53
CA SER A 42 -27.63 -5.38 -36.03
C SER A 42 -28.44 -4.22 -35.46
N ASN A 43 -29.57 -3.97 -36.12
CA ASN A 43 -30.65 -3.15 -35.59
C ASN A 43 -31.26 -3.89 -34.40
N ASP A 44 -30.98 -3.44 -33.18
CA ASP A 44 -31.97 -3.50 -32.09
C ASP A 44 -31.57 -2.51 -30.98
N GLU A 45 -32.59 -1.97 -30.32
CA GLU A 45 -32.51 -0.94 -29.28
C GLU A 45 -31.47 -1.27 -28.19
N THR A 46 -30.53 -0.34 -27.94
CA THR A 46 -29.50 -0.30 -26.88
C THR A 46 -29.59 -1.40 -25.81
N ALA A 47 -29.21 -2.63 -26.17
CA ALA A 47 -29.13 -3.72 -25.23
C ALA A 47 -27.98 -3.43 -24.25
N LYS A 48 -28.32 -3.33 -22.97
CA LYS A 48 -27.33 -3.15 -21.89
C LYS A 48 -26.95 -4.51 -21.32
N TYR A 49 -25.65 -4.72 -21.18
CA TYR A 49 -25.05 -5.96 -20.72
C TYR A 49 -24.46 -5.76 -19.33
N LYS A 50 -24.55 -6.78 -18.49
CA LYS A 50 -24.18 -6.69 -17.07
C LYS A 50 -22.66 -6.78 -16.90
N VAL A 51 -22.13 -5.96 -15.99
CA VAL A 51 -20.77 -6.10 -15.45
C VAL A 51 -20.87 -6.57 -14.01
N THR A 52 -20.24 -7.70 -13.71
CA THR A 52 -20.02 -8.17 -12.33
C THR A 52 -18.57 -7.93 -11.96
N VAL A 53 -18.32 -7.47 -10.73
CA VAL A 53 -16.97 -7.14 -10.26
C VAL A 53 -16.62 -8.01 -9.07
N GLU A 54 -15.51 -8.73 -9.18
CA GLU A 54 -14.87 -9.49 -8.11
C GLU A 54 -13.52 -8.86 -7.79
N ASP A 55 -13.53 -7.88 -6.89
CA ASP A 55 -12.30 -7.26 -6.42
C ASP A 55 -11.69 -8.06 -5.27
N ASN A 56 -10.95 -9.10 -5.62
CA ASN A 56 -10.33 -10.02 -4.68
C ASN A 56 -9.28 -9.37 -3.75
N PHE A 57 -8.93 -8.11 -3.97
CA PHE A 57 -7.86 -7.41 -3.25
C PHE A 57 -8.26 -6.05 -2.67
N ASP A 58 -9.48 -5.57 -2.87
CA ASP A 58 -9.91 -4.20 -2.53
C ASP A 58 -8.99 -3.11 -3.12
N ILE A 59 -8.69 -3.26 -4.41
CA ILE A 59 -7.79 -2.41 -5.18
C ILE A 59 -8.48 -1.64 -6.30
N ILE A 60 -9.73 -1.91 -6.62
CA ILE A 60 -10.50 -1.12 -7.59
C ILE A 60 -10.91 0.19 -6.91
N LEU A 61 -10.52 1.32 -7.50
CA LEU A 61 -10.70 2.64 -6.91
C LEU A 61 -12.11 3.19 -7.08
N GLU A 62 -12.78 2.82 -8.16
CA GLU A 62 -14.05 3.38 -8.57
C GLU A 62 -15.02 2.23 -8.88
N ASN A 63 -16.23 2.31 -8.32
CA ASN A 63 -17.27 1.34 -8.63
C ASN A 63 -17.61 1.46 -10.13
N LEU A 64 -17.54 0.33 -10.83
CA LEU A 64 -18.04 0.24 -12.20
C LEU A 64 -19.57 0.32 -12.20
N ASN A 65 -20.13 0.78 -13.31
CA ASN A 65 -21.56 0.65 -13.52
C ASN A 65 -21.94 -0.84 -13.55
N THR A 66 -23.15 -1.16 -13.11
CA THR A 66 -23.63 -2.54 -13.11
C THR A 66 -23.99 -3.04 -14.52
N SER A 67 -24.09 -2.14 -15.50
CA SER A 67 -24.36 -2.46 -16.91
C SER A 67 -23.88 -1.38 -17.87
N TYR A 68 -23.50 -1.77 -19.08
CA TYR A 68 -22.99 -0.91 -20.15
C TYR A 68 -23.62 -1.27 -21.51
N GLU A 69 -23.65 -0.34 -22.46
CA GLU A 69 -24.08 -0.64 -23.83
C GLU A 69 -22.96 -1.38 -24.59
N ALA A 70 -23.31 -2.26 -25.52
CA ALA A 70 -22.30 -2.89 -26.39
C ALA A 70 -21.52 -1.82 -27.16
N GLY A 71 -20.19 -1.96 -27.21
CA GLY A 71 -19.28 -0.99 -27.82
C GLY A 71 -18.83 0.15 -26.89
N GLU A 72 -19.42 0.29 -25.70
CA GLU A 72 -18.99 1.29 -24.71
C GLU A 72 -17.61 0.93 -24.13
N VAL A 73 -16.78 1.95 -23.86
CA VAL A 73 -15.47 1.74 -23.20
C VAL A 73 -15.69 1.61 -21.71
N VAL A 74 -15.30 0.47 -21.14
CA VAL A 74 -15.26 0.25 -19.70
C VAL A 74 -13.83 0.47 -19.21
N THR A 75 -13.66 1.38 -18.26
CA THR A 75 -12.37 1.70 -17.66
C THR A 75 -12.34 1.22 -16.21
N VAL A 76 -11.48 0.24 -15.91
CA VAL A 76 -11.23 -0.26 -14.56
C VAL A 76 -9.99 0.44 -14.02
N LYS A 77 -10.16 1.19 -12.93
CA LYS A 77 -9.10 1.97 -12.31
C LYS A 77 -8.60 1.28 -11.06
N LEU A 78 -7.35 0.83 -11.08
CA LEU A 78 -6.73 0.15 -9.95
C LEU A 78 -5.87 1.09 -9.11
N ARG A 79 -5.82 0.79 -7.82
CA ARG A 79 -4.98 1.42 -6.81
C ARG A 79 -3.50 1.00 -6.93
N PHE A 80 -3.11 0.12 -7.88
CA PHE A 80 -1.80 -0.58 -7.83
C PHE A 80 -0.91 -0.66 -9.07
N HIS A 81 0.40 -0.74 -8.76
CA HIS A 81 1.57 -0.94 -9.63
C HIS A 81 2.34 -2.23 -9.23
N SER A 82 2.35 -3.22 -10.13
CA SER A 82 3.03 -4.54 -10.08
C SER A 82 2.44 -5.65 -9.19
N GLY A 83 2.32 -6.84 -9.79
CA GLY A 83 1.90 -8.11 -9.18
C GLY A 83 0.47 -8.52 -9.53
N ALA A 84 -0.51 -7.67 -9.21
CA ALA A 84 -1.90 -7.89 -9.55
C ALA A 84 -2.21 -7.47 -11.02
N ARG A 85 -3.15 -8.15 -11.67
CA ARG A 85 -3.70 -7.86 -13.00
C ARG A 85 -5.23 -7.88 -12.96
N VAL A 86 -5.86 -7.16 -13.88
CA VAL A 86 -7.30 -7.34 -14.15
C VAL A 86 -7.48 -8.43 -15.19
N GLY A 87 -8.15 -9.50 -14.78
CA GLY A 87 -8.72 -10.49 -15.70
C GLY A 87 -10.13 -10.06 -16.11
N LEU A 88 -10.43 -10.15 -17.40
CA LEU A 88 -11.78 -9.97 -17.92
C LEU A 88 -12.27 -11.32 -18.43
N LEU A 89 -13.40 -11.81 -17.93
CA LEU A 89 -14.01 -13.06 -18.35
C LEU A 89 -15.28 -12.78 -19.16
N VAL A 90 -15.32 -13.27 -20.40
CA VAL A 90 -16.49 -13.22 -21.30
C VAL A 90 -16.90 -14.66 -21.60
N ASP A 91 -18.12 -15.04 -21.21
CA ASP A 91 -18.57 -16.45 -21.22
C ASP A 91 -17.63 -17.43 -20.48
N GLY A 92 -16.89 -16.92 -19.49
CA GLY A 92 -15.90 -17.71 -18.74
C GLY A 92 -14.55 -17.89 -19.46
N GLU A 93 -14.34 -17.28 -20.63
CA GLU A 93 -13.03 -17.21 -21.29
C GLU A 93 -12.32 -15.90 -20.97
N GLU A 94 -11.01 -15.99 -20.68
CA GLU A 94 -10.20 -14.81 -20.34
C GLU A 94 -9.87 -13.99 -21.60
N VAL A 95 -10.14 -12.69 -21.49
CA VAL A 95 -9.80 -11.67 -22.47
C VAL A 95 -8.86 -10.69 -21.77
N LEU A 96 -7.76 -10.32 -22.45
CA LEU A 96 -6.82 -9.36 -21.89
C LEU A 96 -7.28 -7.92 -22.20
N PRO A 97 -7.65 -7.12 -21.20
CA PRO A 97 -7.91 -5.70 -21.41
C PRO A 97 -6.64 -4.95 -21.80
N LYS A 98 -6.82 -3.76 -22.36
CA LYS A 98 -5.72 -2.86 -22.70
C LYS A 98 -5.23 -2.18 -21.42
N GLU A 99 -3.95 -2.35 -21.12
CA GLU A 99 -3.31 -1.83 -19.91
C GLU A 99 -2.58 -0.51 -20.19
N PHE A 100 -2.74 0.45 -19.28
CA PHE A 100 -1.98 1.68 -19.27
C PHE A 100 -1.64 2.09 -17.84
N THR A 101 -0.45 2.64 -17.67
CA THR A 101 -0.05 3.30 -16.43
C THR A 101 -0.32 4.80 -16.54
N VAL A 102 -1.09 5.35 -15.60
CA VAL A 102 -1.33 6.78 -15.49
C VAL A 102 -0.99 7.26 -14.08
N TRP A 103 0.21 7.82 -13.93
CA TRP A 103 0.70 8.44 -12.68
C TRP A 103 0.66 7.48 -11.46
N ASN A 104 -0.44 7.50 -10.71
CA ASN A 104 -0.67 6.80 -9.43
C ASN A 104 -1.85 5.81 -9.53
N TYR A 105 -2.10 5.26 -10.72
CA TYR A 105 -3.06 4.19 -10.94
C TYR A 105 -2.75 3.46 -12.25
N GLU A 106 -3.13 2.18 -12.29
CA GLU A 106 -3.22 1.41 -13.53
C GLU A 106 -4.64 1.47 -14.06
N LEU A 107 -4.77 1.67 -15.37
CA LEU A 107 -6.02 1.62 -16.09
C LEU A 107 -6.06 0.36 -16.93
N TYR A 108 -7.16 -0.35 -16.82
CA TYR A 108 -7.49 -1.47 -17.69
C TYR A 108 -8.75 -1.11 -18.45
N GLU A 109 -8.63 -0.98 -19.76
CA GLU A 109 -9.74 -0.60 -20.64
C GLU A 109 -10.14 -1.77 -21.53
N PHE A 110 -11.44 -1.98 -21.66
CA PHE A 110 -11.99 -2.91 -22.64
C PHE A 110 -13.27 -2.34 -23.28
N ILE A 111 -13.57 -2.83 -24.47
CA ILE A 111 -14.81 -2.51 -25.17
C ILE A 111 -15.86 -3.51 -24.72
N MET A 112 -16.99 -3.01 -24.23
CA MET A 112 -18.09 -3.86 -23.75
C MET A 112 -18.60 -4.75 -24.89
N PRO A 113 -18.53 -6.08 -24.76
CA PRO A 113 -19.06 -6.98 -25.77
C PRO A 113 -20.60 -7.01 -25.71
N GLU A 114 -21.24 -7.60 -26.73
CA GLU A 114 -22.68 -7.91 -26.72
C GLU A 114 -23.03 -9.08 -25.77
N LYS A 115 -22.43 -9.10 -24.57
CA LYS A 115 -22.53 -10.16 -23.57
C LYS A 115 -22.22 -9.64 -22.16
N ASP A 116 -22.75 -10.32 -21.15
CA ASP A 116 -22.37 -10.06 -19.75
C ASP A 116 -20.90 -10.40 -19.51
N VAL A 117 -20.26 -9.64 -18.62
CA VAL A 117 -18.83 -9.82 -18.30
C VAL A 117 -18.58 -9.87 -16.79
N LEU A 118 -17.53 -10.59 -16.42
CA LEU A 118 -16.97 -10.60 -15.07
C LEU A 118 -15.59 -9.93 -15.10
N VAL A 119 -15.44 -8.84 -14.35
CA VAL A 119 -14.16 -8.18 -14.08
C VAL A 119 -13.63 -8.73 -12.77
N GLN A 120 -12.45 -9.32 -12.79
CA GLN A 120 -11.84 -9.93 -11.62
C GLN A 120 -10.40 -9.46 -11.45
N THR A 121 -10.00 -9.09 -10.23
CA THR A 121 -8.59 -8.83 -9.92
C THR A 121 -7.89 -10.14 -9.57
N THR A 122 -6.74 -10.42 -10.21
CA THR A 122 -5.95 -11.67 -10.05
C THR A 122 -4.45 -11.34 -9.88
N PHE A 123 -3.61 -12.28 -9.44
CA PHE A 123 -2.15 -12.14 -9.48
C PHE A 123 -1.59 -12.90 -10.69
N ASN A 124 -0.51 -12.36 -11.27
CA ASN A 124 0.09 -12.79 -12.52
C ASN A 124 0.63 -14.24 -12.49
N ASP A 125 -0.09 -15.19 -13.10
CA ASP A 125 0.44 -16.23 -14.00
C ASP A 125 -0.67 -17.22 -14.39
N ASN A 126 -0.64 -17.64 -15.66
CA ASN A 126 -1.50 -18.64 -16.31
C ASN A 126 -2.21 -19.63 -15.36
N ILE A 127 -3.51 -19.78 -15.57
CA ILE A 127 -4.44 -20.71 -14.89
C ILE A 127 -3.90 -22.16 -14.78
N ASP A 128 -2.96 -22.56 -15.65
CA ASP A 128 -2.38 -23.91 -15.71
C ASP A 128 -1.20 -24.20 -14.75
N LYS A 129 -0.76 -23.22 -13.93
CA LYS A 129 0.24 -23.47 -12.88
C LYS A 129 -0.32 -23.07 -11.51
N PRO A 130 0.02 -23.78 -10.41
CA PRO A 130 -0.40 -23.38 -9.08
C PRO A 130 0.04 -21.94 -8.84
N LYS A 131 -0.94 -21.07 -8.56
CA LYS A 131 -0.79 -19.62 -8.39
C LYS A 131 0.39 -19.32 -7.47
N ILE A 132 1.51 -18.85 -8.03
CA ILE A 132 2.61 -18.30 -7.23
C ILE A 132 2.23 -16.85 -6.97
N PHE A 133 1.67 -16.59 -5.80
CA PHE A 133 1.38 -15.22 -5.38
C PHE A 133 2.69 -14.48 -5.11
N ASP A 134 2.77 -13.19 -5.42
CA ASP A 134 3.86 -12.37 -4.92
C ASP A 134 3.74 -12.29 -3.39
N GLN A 135 4.87 -12.42 -2.70
CA GLN A 135 4.92 -12.36 -1.24
C GLN A 135 4.48 -11.00 -0.69
N TYR A 136 4.59 -9.93 -1.50
CA TYR A 136 4.33 -8.56 -1.09
C TYR A 136 3.31 -7.88 -2.01
N ILE A 137 2.49 -7.02 -1.40
CA ILE A 137 1.59 -6.09 -2.07
C ILE A 137 2.16 -4.69 -1.81
N TYR A 138 2.55 -3.97 -2.86
CA TYR A 138 2.93 -2.57 -2.72
C TYR A 138 1.69 -1.70 -2.66
N PHE A 139 1.75 -0.54 -2.01
CA PHE A 139 0.70 0.46 -1.96
C PHE A 139 1.10 1.79 -2.64
N ASP A 140 0.16 2.44 -3.34
CA ASP A 140 0.47 3.64 -4.11
C ASP A 140 0.74 4.79 -3.16
N LYS A 141 1.40 5.83 -3.68
CA LYS A 141 1.74 6.99 -2.87
C LYS A 141 0.47 7.62 -2.34
N VAL A 142 0.34 7.66 -1.01
CA VAL A 142 -0.78 8.33 -0.35
C VAL A 142 -0.56 9.84 -0.49
N LEU A 143 -1.38 10.48 -1.33
CA LEU A 143 -1.35 11.92 -1.51
C LEU A 143 -1.66 12.59 -0.16
N ALA A 144 -0.69 13.36 0.34
CA ALA A 144 -0.76 14.04 1.62
C ALA A 144 -1.49 15.36 1.50
N SER A 145 -1.06 16.17 0.55
CA SER A 145 -1.50 17.53 0.36
C SER A 145 -1.33 17.94 -1.10
N VAL A 146 -2.15 18.91 -1.50
CA VAL A 146 -1.99 19.65 -2.74
C VAL A 146 -1.56 21.05 -2.37
N ASN A 147 -0.40 21.47 -2.87
CA ASN A 147 0.21 22.74 -2.53
C ASN A 147 0.20 23.65 -3.76
N TYR A 148 -0.18 24.91 -3.55
CA TYR A 148 -0.06 25.94 -4.58
C TYR A 148 0.94 27.00 -4.14
N THR A 149 1.87 27.34 -5.02
CA THR A 149 2.76 28.48 -4.87
C THR A 149 2.35 29.56 -5.85
N ILE A 150 1.98 30.73 -5.36
CA ILE A 150 1.70 31.92 -6.17
C ILE A 150 2.91 32.82 -6.07
N ASN A 151 3.59 33.05 -7.19
CA ASN A 151 4.75 33.92 -7.27
C ASN A 151 4.36 35.27 -7.88
N PHE A 152 4.94 36.35 -7.36
CA PHE A 152 4.62 37.72 -7.76
C PHE A 152 5.82 38.48 -8.30
N ASN A 153 5.56 39.58 -9.02
CA ASN A 153 6.59 40.39 -9.66
C ASN A 153 7.05 41.63 -8.86
N TYR A 154 6.52 41.86 -7.65
CA TYR A 154 6.95 42.99 -6.81
C TYR A 154 8.27 42.70 -6.08
N GLN A 155 9.00 43.76 -5.73
CA GLN A 155 10.25 43.65 -4.99
C GLN A 155 10.04 43.21 -3.53
N GLU A 156 10.92 42.36 -3.04
CA GLU A 156 10.91 41.83 -1.66
C GLU A 156 11.32 42.91 -0.64
N THR A 157 10.35 43.70 -0.21
CA THR A 157 10.52 44.77 0.79
C THR A 157 9.73 44.47 2.07
N GLU A 158 9.85 45.31 3.09
CA GLU A 158 9.03 45.20 4.31
C GLU A 158 7.52 45.38 4.06
N GLU A 159 7.13 45.94 2.90
CA GLU A 159 5.73 46.12 2.50
C GLU A 159 5.14 44.86 1.83
N THR A 160 5.96 43.87 1.48
CA THR A 160 5.53 42.61 0.81
C THR A 160 4.41 41.91 1.56
N LEU A 161 4.48 41.89 2.89
CA LEU A 161 3.46 41.29 3.75
C LEU A 161 2.08 41.94 3.56
N LYS A 162 2.06 43.27 3.38
CA LYS A 162 0.82 44.01 3.16
C LYS A 162 0.26 43.71 1.77
N LEU A 163 1.12 43.67 0.76
CA LEU A 163 0.74 43.32 -0.62
C LEU A 163 0.11 41.92 -0.69
N HIS A 164 0.67 40.93 0.00
CA HIS A 164 0.08 39.59 0.09
C HIS A 164 -1.33 39.61 0.68
N LYS A 165 -1.52 40.27 1.83
CA LYS A 165 -2.82 40.34 2.50
C LYS A 165 -3.86 41.04 1.63
N ASP A 166 -3.49 42.15 1.01
CA ASP A 166 -4.37 42.89 0.11
C ASP A 166 -4.75 42.05 -1.12
N PHE A 167 -3.83 41.26 -1.66
CA PHE A 167 -4.10 40.35 -2.77
C PHE A 167 -5.05 39.22 -2.36
N ILE A 168 -4.80 38.56 -1.23
CA ILE A 168 -5.63 37.48 -0.67
C ILE A 168 -7.09 37.95 -0.48
N GLU A 169 -7.27 39.17 0.02
CA GLU A 169 -8.58 39.78 0.23
C GLU A 169 -9.29 40.09 -1.10
N LYS A 170 -8.58 40.69 -2.06
CA LYS A 170 -9.18 41.17 -3.33
C LYS A 170 -9.46 40.07 -4.34
N SER A 171 -8.59 39.08 -4.41
CA SER A 171 -8.71 37.98 -5.38
C SER A 171 -9.80 36.97 -5.00
N GLY A 172 -10.33 37.01 -3.76
CA GLY A 172 -11.22 35.98 -3.23
C GLY A 172 -10.48 34.74 -2.72
N LEU A 173 -9.14 34.77 -2.67
CA LEU A 173 -8.32 33.65 -2.18
C LEU A 173 -8.75 33.22 -0.77
N LYS A 174 -9.08 34.18 0.09
CA LYS A 174 -9.48 33.96 1.49
C LYS A 174 -10.74 33.11 1.65
N ASP A 175 -11.57 33.02 0.60
CA ASP A 175 -12.85 32.31 0.64
C ASP A 175 -12.68 30.83 0.23
N LEU A 176 -11.48 30.43 -0.18
CA LEU A 176 -11.15 29.03 -0.47
C LEU A 176 -10.96 28.23 0.83
N ASP A 177 -11.40 26.98 0.80
CA ASP A 177 -11.31 26.07 1.94
C ASP A 177 -9.91 25.40 2.05
N TYR A 178 -8.83 26.18 2.00
CA TYR A 178 -7.48 25.66 2.22
C TYR A 178 -7.26 25.29 3.70
N ASN A 179 -6.34 24.37 3.96
CA ASN A 179 -5.93 23.98 5.31
C ASN A 179 -5.05 25.03 5.97
N SER A 180 -4.12 25.60 5.20
CA SER A 180 -3.22 26.65 5.68
C SER A 180 -2.71 27.50 4.52
N ILE A 181 -2.33 28.73 4.86
CA ILE A 181 -1.69 29.69 3.97
C ILE A 181 -0.45 30.26 4.66
N PHE A 182 0.65 30.32 3.94
CA PHE A 182 1.92 30.85 4.44
C PHE A 182 2.47 31.90 3.48
N TYR A 183 3.12 32.90 4.06
CA TYR A 183 3.88 33.90 3.32
C TYR A 183 4.96 34.47 4.25
N PHE A 184 6.14 34.74 3.70
CA PHE A 184 7.25 35.30 4.46
C PHE A 184 7.37 36.81 4.21
N PRO A 185 7.75 37.62 5.22
CA PRO A 185 7.82 39.08 5.09
C PRO A 185 8.74 39.61 3.97
N LYS A 186 9.65 38.80 3.45
CA LYS A 186 10.61 39.12 2.37
C LYS A 186 10.66 38.00 1.35
N SER A 187 9.49 37.56 0.89
CA SER A 187 9.36 36.54 -0.16
C SER A 187 8.28 37.02 -1.10
N ALA A 188 8.52 36.99 -2.41
CA ALA A 188 7.50 37.31 -3.40
C ALA A 188 6.53 36.13 -3.66
N SER A 189 6.31 35.26 -2.66
CA SER A 189 5.50 34.05 -2.81
C SER A 189 4.49 33.89 -1.68
N ILE A 190 3.31 33.39 -2.05
CA ILE A 190 2.29 32.84 -1.15
C ILE A 190 2.21 31.34 -1.38
N PHE A 191 2.13 30.59 -0.28
CA PHE A 191 1.97 29.13 -0.29
C PHE A 191 0.62 28.77 0.29
N LEU A 192 -0.15 27.94 -0.41
CA LEU A 192 -1.43 27.41 0.06
C LEU A 192 -1.35 25.89 0.12
N HIS A 193 -1.88 25.32 1.19
CA HIS A 193 -1.93 23.88 1.39
C HIS A 193 -3.37 23.42 1.47
N PHE A 194 -3.71 22.41 0.68
CA PHE A 194 -5.03 21.78 0.64
C PHE A 194 -4.92 20.31 1.03
N ASN A 195 -5.91 19.82 1.78
CA ASN A 195 -6.24 18.41 1.80
C ASN A 195 -6.62 17.98 0.38
N PRO A 196 -6.22 16.78 -0.07
CA PRO A 196 -6.50 16.30 -1.42
C PRO A 196 -7.99 16.38 -1.81
N SER A 197 -8.89 16.09 -0.87
CA SER A 197 -10.34 16.15 -1.10
C SER A 197 -10.89 17.56 -1.37
N LYS A 198 -10.12 18.62 -1.06
CA LYS A 198 -10.52 20.02 -1.22
C LYS A 198 -10.00 20.66 -2.50
N ASP A 199 -9.05 20.03 -3.18
CA ASP A 199 -8.52 20.48 -4.49
C ASP A 199 -9.49 20.11 -5.63
N THR A 200 -10.69 20.69 -5.59
CA THR A 200 -11.74 20.47 -6.59
C THR A 200 -11.44 21.17 -7.92
N ILE A 201 -12.14 20.79 -9.00
CA ILE A 201 -12.04 21.47 -10.31
C ILE A 201 -12.30 22.98 -10.16
N ILE A 202 -13.28 23.38 -9.34
CA ILE A 202 -13.59 24.80 -9.08
C ILE A 202 -12.38 25.53 -8.46
N VAL A 203 -11.70 24.90 -7.50
CA VAL A 203 -10.50 25.45 -6.89
C VAL A 203 -9.38 25.54 -7.92
N GLN A 204 -9.17 24.49 -8.73
CA GLN A 204 -8.14 24.46 -9.76
C GLN A 204 -8.35 25.55 -10.82
N ASP A 205 -9.59 25.74 -11.27
CA ASP A 205 -9.96 26.77 -12.24
C ASP A 205 -9.76 28.17 -11.64
N PHE A 206 -10.18 28.38 -10.39
CA PHE A 206 -9.94 29.63 -9.68
C PHE A 206 -8.44 29.93 -9.58
N MET A 207 -7.63 28.97 -9.14
CA MET A 207 -6.18 29.13 -9.01
C MET A 207 -5.51 29.43 -10.36
N ASN A 208 -6.00 28.84 -11.45
CA ASN A 208 -5.53 29.15 -12.79
C ASN A 208 -5.91 30.56 -13.24
N SER A 209 -7.10 31.05 -12.88
CA SER A 209 -7.54 32.41 -13.24
C SER A 209 -6.68 33.51 -12.64
N LEU A 210 -6.01 33.26 -11.50
CA LEU A 210 -5.09 34.21 -10.88
C LEU A 210 -3.87 34.54 -11.76
N LYS A 211 -3.55 33.72 -12.75
CA LYS A 211 -2.47 34.01 -13.71
C LYS A 211 -2.75 35.23 -14.60
N GLU A 212 -4.01 35.64 -14.69
CA GLU A 212 -4.42 36.84 -15.42
C GLU A 212 -4.19 38.13 -14.62
N GLU A 213 -3.92 38.02 -13.31
CA GLU A 213 -3.63 39.17 -12.46
C GLU A 213 -2.23 39.74 -12.78
N PRO A 214 -2.11 41.05 -13.10
CA PRO A 214 -0.84 41.63 -13.55
C PRO A 214 0.34 41.51 -12.57
N SER A 215 0.05 41.34 -11.28
CA SER A 215 1.07 41.17 -10.23
C SER A 215 1.58 39.73 -10.12
N VAL A 216 0.87 38.75 -10.67
CA VAL A 216 1.19 37.32 -10.58
C VAL A 216 2.11 36.92 -11.73
N VAL A 217 3.21 36.25 -11.40
CA VAL A 217 4.19 35.70 -12.35
C VAL A 217 3.86 34.26 -12.69
N SER A 218 3.58 33.46 -11.66
CA SER A 218 3.21 32.06 -11.83
C SER A 218 2.33 31.57 -10.70
N VAL A 219 1.53 30.56 -11.02
CA VAL A 219 0.83 29.72 -10.04
C VAL A 219 1.25 28.28 -10.32
N GLU A 220 1.97 27.71 -9.38
CA GLU A 220 2.56 26.38 -9.48
C GLU A 220 1.86 25.43 -8.54
N LYS A 221 1.42 24.29 -9.08
CA LYS A 221 0.75 23.24 -8.32
C LYS A 221 1.74 22.11 -8.05
N HIS A 222 1.88 21.74 -6.79
CA HIS A 222 2.75 20.69 -6.31
C HIS A 222 1.95 19.66 -5.52
N PHE A 223 2.28 18.38 -5.69
CA PHE A 223 1.69 17.30 -4.93
C PHE A 223 2.69 16.82 -3.88
N GLU A 224 2.28 16.81 -2.63
CA GLU A 224 3.06 16.20 -1.56
C GLU A 224 2.48 14.83 -1.27
N TYR A 225 3.32 13.81 -1.24
CA TYR A 225 2.94 12.46 -0.86
C TYR A 225 3.52 12.17 0.51
N PHE A 226 2.72 11.60 1.41
CA PHE A 226 3.20 11.33 2.78
C PHE A 226 4.25 10.23 2.77
N TYR A 227 4.09 9.25 1.87
CA TYR A 227 4.88 8.03 1.85
C TYR A 227 5.29 7.72 0.41
N ASP A 228 6.58 7.41 0.24
CA ASP A 228 7.15 7.06 -1.04
C ASP A 228 7.06 5.57 -1.34
N ASN A 229 7.05 4.74 -0.29
CA ASN A 229 6.85 3.32 -0.41
C ASN A 229 5.87 2.88 0.66
N VAL A 230 4.76 2.30 0.23
CA VAL A 230 3.84 1.63 1.14
C VAL A 230 3.80 0.17 0.71
N TYR A 231 3.78 -0.78 1.64
CA TYR A 231 3.65 -2.20 1.30
C TYR A 231 3.05 -3.00 2.46
N MET A 232 2.65 -4.24 2.17
CA MET A 232 2.28 -5.25 3.15
C MET A 232 2.63 -6.63 2.59
N HIS A 233 2.79 -7.63 3.45
CA HIS A 233 2.78 -9.03 3.00
C HIS A 233 1.42 -9.40 2.38
N ASN A 234 1.43 -10.31 1.40
CA ASN A 234 0.24 -10.81 0.72
C ASN A 234 -0.35 -12.01 1.47
N PRO A 235 -1.57 -11.94 2.05
CA PRO A 235 -2.17 -13.08 2.74
C PRO A 235 -2.29 -14.35 1.87
N LEU A 236 -2.52 -14.19 0.55
CA LEU A 236 -2.66 -15.32 -0.36
C LEU A 236 -1.37 -16.12 -0.52
N TYR A 237 -0.19 -15.48 -0.38
CA TYR A 237 1.10 -16.17 -0.41
C TYR A 237 1.21 -17.24 0.68
N TYR A 238 0.60 -16.97 1.84
CA TYR A 238 0.54 -17.88 2.98
C TYR A 238 -0.67 -18.84 2.92
N GLY A 239 -1.40 -18.85 1.79
CA GLY A 239 -2.61 -19.66 1.61
C GLY A 239 -3.75 -19.24 2.52
N LEU A 240 -3.82 -17.96 2.91
CA LEU A 240 -4.87 -17.39 3.74
C LEU A 240 -5.96 -16.77 2.85
N GLN A 241 -7.18 -16.72 3.34
CA GLN A 241 -8.34 -16.18 2.63
C GLN A 241 -9.15 -15.34 3.63
N GLU A 242 -9.60 -14.15 3.21
CA GLU A 242 -10.28 -13.21 4.11
C GLU A 242 -11.52 -13.80 4.78
N GLU A 243 -12.42 -14.42 4.03
CA GLU A 243 -13.68 -14.92 4.56
C GLU A 243 -13.54 -16.10 5.54
N SER A 244 -12.52 -16.95 5.38
CA SER A 244 -12.42 -18.20 6.15
C SER A 244 -11.36 -18.18 7.24
N HIS A 245 -10.33 -17.33 7.14
CA HIS A 245 -9.18 -17.35 8.04
C HIS A 245 -9.00 -16.06 8.83
N LYS A 246 -9.62 -14.95 8.40
CA LYS A 246 -9.49 -13.67 9.10
C LYS A 246 -10.27 -13.73 10.41
N ILE A 247 -9.65 -13.31 11.49
CA ILE A 247 -10.27 -13.30 12.81
C ILE A 247 -10.33 -11.87 13.37
N PRO A 248 -11.38 -11.53 14.13
CA PRO A 248 -11.46 -10.21 14.75
C PRO A 248 -10.51 -10.12 15.93
N TYR A 249 -10.07 -8.89 16.21
CA TYR A 249 -9.22 -8.55 17.34
C TYR A 249 -9.59 -7.18 17.88
N GLU A 250 -9.24 -6.93 19.14
CA GLU A 250 -9.34 -5.61 19.77
C GLU A 250 -7.94 -5.16 20.21
N PHE A 251 -7.67 -3.85 20.14
CA PHE A 251 -6.47 -3.31 20.76
C PHE A 251 -6.62 -3.34 22.29
N ALA A 252 -5.63 -3.91 22.97
CA ALA A 252 -5.59 -3.93 24.42
C ALA A 252 -4.73 -2.77 24.97
N SER A 253 -4.98 -2.42 26.23
CA SER A 253 -4.32 -1.32 26.95
C SER A 253 -2.80 -1.58 27.08
N PRO A 254 -1.96 -0.53 27.05
CA PRO A 254 -0.51 -0.69 27.08
C PRO A 254 -0.05 -1.51 28.27
N SER A 255 0.51 -2.68 27.98
CA SER A 255 1.09 -3.56 28.96
C SER A 255 2.60 -3.60 28.78
N PHE A 256 3.35 -3.38 29.85
CA PHE A 256 4.82 -3.46 29.92
C PHE A 256 5.36 -4.89 29.78
N LEU A 257 4.62 -5.75 29.10
CA LEU A 257 4.90 -7.17 28.94
C LEU A 257 5.83 -7.40 27.73
N PRO A 258 6.69 -8.44 27.79
CA PRO A 258 7.46 -8.91 26.65
C PRO A 258 6.58 -9.30 25.45
N SER A 259 7.19 -9.56 24.29
CA SER A 259 6.45 -10.14 23.16
C SER A 259 6.09 -11.58 23.49
N GLY A 260 4.95 -12.03 22.98
CA GLY A 260 4.49 -13.39 23.19
C GLY A 260 2.99 -13.55 23.00
N ILE A 261 2.56 -14.80 23.17
CA ILE A 261 1.16 -15.18 23.26
C ILE A 261 0.92 -15.60 24.70
N TYR A 262 0.00 -14.92 25.37
CA TYR A 262 -0.38 -15.19 26.75
C TYR A 262 -1.80 -15.75 26.80
N LYS A 263 -1.95 -16.90 27.44
CA LYS A 263 -3.18 -17.68 27.53
C LYS A 263 -3.68 -17.81 28.96
N SER A 264 -2.86 -17.40 29.92
CA SER A 264 -3.09 -17.45 31.36
C SER A 264 -2.30 -16.35 32.09
N VAL A 265 -2.61 -16.13 33.38
CA VAL A 265 -1.79 -15.30 34.26
C VAL A 265 -0.38 -15.88 34.42
N GLN A 266 -0.25 -17.21 34.47
CA GLN A 266 1.04 -17.87 34.63
C GLN A 266 1.97 -17.58 33.44
N ASP A 267 1.44 -17.57 32.21
CA ASP A 267 2.20 -17.24 31.01
C ASP A 267 2.82 -15.83 31.12
N ILE A 268 2.08 -14.88 31.70
CA ILE A 268 2.58 -13.51 31.94
C ILE A 268 3.77 -13.55 32.89
N LEU A 269 3.64 -14.27 34.00
CA LEU A 269 4.69 -14.38 35.01
C LEU A 269 5.94 -15.03 34.42
N ASP A 270 5.78 -16.13 33.69
CA ASP A 270 6.86 -16.87 33.04
C ASP A 270 7.56 -16.01 31.97
N GLY A 271 6.80 -15.29 31.15
CA GLY A 271 7.35 -14.40 30.12
C GLY A 271 8.16 -13.24 30.72
N ILE A 272 7.68 -12.65 31.81
CA ILE A 272 8.41 -11.62 32.56
C ILE A 272 9.72 -12.18 33.12
N ASP A 273 9.67 -13.33 33.79
CA ASP A 273 10.85 -13.95 34.42
C ASP A 273 11.89 -14.36 33.38
N TYR A 274 11.46 -14.93 32.25
CA TYR A 274 12.33 -15.22 31.12
C TYR A 274 13.02 -13.95 30.60
N TYR A 275 12.27 -12.87 30.37
CA TYR A 275 12.83 -11.59 29.89
C TYR A 275 13.88 -11.02 30.85
N TYR A 276 13.64 -11.08 32.17
CA TYR A 276 14.61 -10.65 33.18
C TYR A 276 15.88 -11.50 33.16
N GLU A 277 15.76 -12.82 33.11
CA GLU A 277 16.92 -13.72 33.05
C GLU A 277 17.79 -13.48 31.82
N GLN A 278 17.18 -13.21 30.66
CA GLN A 278 17.92 -12.89 29.43
C GLN A 278 18.67 -11.54 29.53
N ASN A 279 18.17 -10.59 30.32
CA ASN A 279 18.69 -9.22 30.39
C ASN A 279 19.45 -8.89 31.68
N LYS A 280 19.73 -9.87 32.54
CA LYS A 280 20.37 -9.67 33.85
C LYS A 280 21.75 -9.01 33.81
N ASN A 281 22.44 -9.07 32.67
CA ASN A 281 23.77 -8.51 32.47
C ASN A 281 23.75 -7.16 31.71
N THR A 282 22.57 -6.65 31.34
CA THR A 282 22.43 -5.39 30.61
C THR A 282 22.60 -4.21 31.59
N PRO A 283 23.45 -3.20 31.30
CA PRO A 283 23.63 -2.04 32.17
C PRO A 283 22.34 -1.23 32.31
N GLY A 284 21.81 -1.14 33.53
CA GLY A 284 20.55 -0.46 33.85
C GLY A 284 19.59 -1.43 34.54
N PRO A 285 19.14 -1.16 35.78
CA PRO A 285 18.25 -2.08 36.48
C PRO A 285 16.87 -2.01 35.84
N ILE A 286 16.56 -2.95 34.95
CA ILE A 286 15.17 -3.34 34.80
C ILE A 286 14.86 -4.06 36.12
N ASN A 287 14.25 -3.35 37.07
CA ASN A 287 13.77 -3.97 38.31
C ASN A 287 12.38 -4.55 38.04
N LYS A 288 12.15 -5.80 38.47
CA LYS A 288 10.80 -6.38 38.51
C LYS A 288 9.94 -5.52 39.42
N ASN A 289 9.11 -4.66 38.82
CA ASN A 289 8.19 -3.83 39.58
C ASN A 289 7.01 -4.72 40.00
N GLU A 290 7.16 -5.45 41.10
CA GLU A 290 6.16 -6.40 41.60
C GLU A 290 4.77 -5.77 41.75
N LYS A 291 4.69 -4.48 42.12
CA LYS A 291 3.41 -3.77 42.19
C LYS A 291 2.72 -3.64 40.83
N LEU A 292 3.50 -3.34 39.78
CA LEU A 292 3.00 -3.25 38.42
C LEU A 292 2.61 -4.64 37.89
N VAL A 293 3.44 -5.65 38.11
CA VAL A 293 3.14 -7.04 37.73
C VAL A 293 1.86 -7.49 38.40
N ASN A 294 1.73 -7.31 39.72
CA ASN A 294 0.52 -7.64 40.45
C ASN A 294 -0.70 -6.87 39.93
N HIS A 295 -0.58 -5.57 39.66
CA HIS A 295 -1.69 -4.80 39.11
C HIS A 295 -2.16 -5.37 37.76
N ILE A 296 -1.23 -5.69 36.86
CA ILE A 296 -1.52 -6.26 35.55
C ILE A 296 -2.24 -7.61 35.70
N THR A 297 -1.68 -8.53 36.50
CA THR A 297 -2.19 -9.90 36.61
C THR A 297 -3.46 -10.03 37.45
N THR A 298 -3.81 -9.04 38.27
CA THR A 298 -5.01 -9.09 39.11
C THR A 298 -6.14 -8.18 38.64
N HIS A 299 -5.84 -7.08 37.93
CA HIS A 299 -6.85 -6.08 37.55
C HIS A 299 -7.01 -5.89 36.04
N VAL A 300 -6.02 -6.25 35.22
CA VAL A 300 -6.04 -5.99 33.76
C VAL A 300 -6.21 -7.28 32.97
N TYR A 301 -5.32 -8.26 33.20
CA TYR A 301 -5.31 -9.57 32.56
C TYR A 301 -5.31 -10.65 33.63
N ASN A 302 -6.46 -10.82 34.28
CA ASN A 302 -6.67 -11.83 35.31
C ASN A 302 -7.20 -13.14 34.71
N GLU A 303 -7.42 -14.16 35.54
CA GLU A 303 -7.92 -15.45 35.06
C GLU A 303 -9.30 -15.35 34.38
N GLU A 304 -10.16 -14.42 34.81
CA GLU A 304 -11.46 -14.20 34.16
C GLU A 304 -11.29 -13.70 32.71
N TYR A 305 -10.36 -12.78 32.48
CA TYR A 305 -9.98 -12.35 31.13
C TYR A 305 -9.52 -13.54 30.28
N PHE A 306 -8.67 -14.40 30.84
CA PHE A 306 -8.12 -15.54 30.13
C PHE A 306 -9.10 -16.71 29.95
N ASN A 307 -10.30 -16.68 30.56
CA ASN A 307 -11.33 -17.66 30.23
C ASN A 307 -11.79 -17.52 28.78
N ASP A 308 -11.96 -16.28 28.31
CA ASP A 308 -12.55 -15.98 27.01
C ASP A 308 -11.51 -15.50 25.98
N TYR A 309 -10.40 -14.93 26.42
CA TYR A 309 -9.47 -14.24 25.53
C TYR A 309 -8.03 -14.75 25.66
N ILE A 310 -7.26 -14.59 24.59
CA ILE A 310 -5.80 -14.57 24.65
C ILE A 310 -5.30 -13.15 24.44
N LEU A 311 -4.10 -12.88 24.97
CA LEU A 311 -3.38 -11.64 24.77
C LEU A 311 -2.16 -11.92 23.89
N VAL A 312 -2.06 -11.24 22.74
CA VAL A 312 -0.93 -11.35 21.82
C VAL A 312 -0.18 -10.04 21.80
N ILE A 313 1.13 -10.10 22.02
CA ILE A 313 2.02 -8.94 22.00
C ILE A 313 3.09 -9.20 20.95
N THR A 314 3.09 -8.39 19.89
CA THR A 314 4.04 -8.56 18.78
C THR A 314 5.45 -8.15 19.18
N ASP A 315 6.44 -8.56 18.41
CA ASP A 315 7.76 -7.93 18.49
C ASP A 315 7.67 -6.42 18.18
N THR A 316 8.67 -5.69 18.66
CA THR A 316 8.76 -4.25 18.41
C THR A 316 9.31 -4.00 17.01
N ILE A 317 8.51 -3.37 16.17
CA ILE A 317 8.99 -2.81 14.91
C ILE A 317 9.82 -1.58 15.24
N THR A 318 11.06 -1.54 14.73
CA THR A 318 11.93 -0.38 14.81
C THR A 318 12.16 0.18 13.41
N THR A 319 11.83 1.44 13.19
CA THR A 319 12.11 2.13 11.93
C THR A 319 12.88 3.42 12.18
N GLY A 320 13.86 3.71 11.33
CA GLY A 320 14.49 5.03 11.27
C GLY A 320 13.56 6.01 10.56
N SER A 321 13.29 7.16 11.20
CA SER A 321 12.35 8.22 10.82
C SER A 321 11.07 8.30 11.64
N GLY A 322 10.89 9.45 12.29
CA GLY A 322 9.64 9.89 12.93
C GLY A 322 8.48 10.11 11.96
N SER A 323 8.70 10.04 10.65
CA SER A 323 7.68 10.21 9.62
C SER A 323 7.16 8.89 9.06
N ASN A 324 7.82 7.76 9.32
CA ASN A 324 7.29 6.45 8.96
C ASN A 324 6.01 6.16 9.74
N LYS A 325 5.22 5.21 9.24
CA LYS A 325 4.01 4.74 9.92
C LYS A 325 3.87 3.24 9.76
N GLN A 326 3.36 2.60 10.78
CA GLN A 326 3.06 1.17 10.82
C GLN A 326 1.60 1.04 11.23
N GLN A 327 0.84 0.27 10.46
CA GLN A 327 -0.57 0.05 10.73
C GLN A 327 -0.87 -1.43 10.67
N LEU A 328 -1.29 -2.01 11.79
CA LEU A 328 -1.81 -3.36 11.78
C LEU A 328 -3.08 -3.38 10.93
N ASN A 329 -3.09 -4.26 9.93
CA ASN A 329 -4.14 -4.33 8.94
C ASN A 329 -5.12 -5.47 9.25
N SER A 330 -4.59 -6.65 9.55
CA SER A 330 -5.40 -7.85 9.71
C SER A 330 -4.68 -8.93 10.51
N VAL A 331 -5.48 -9.82 11.10
CA VAL A 331 -5.00 -11.02 11.79
C VAL A 331 -5.73 -12.22 11.19
N PHE A 332 -4.97 -13.26 10.86
CA PHE A 332 -5.50 -14.52 10.37
C PHE A 332 -5.10 -15.67 11.27
N TYR A 333 -5.95 -16.69 11.33
CA TYR A 333 -5.66 -17.95 12.00
C TYR A 333 -5.76 -19.11 11.01
N LYS A 334 -4.71 -19.93 10.95
CA LYS A 334 -4.67 -21.16 10.16
C LYS A 334 -3.59 -22.09 10.69
N ASP A 335 -3.87 -23.39 10.75
CA ASP A 335 -2.89 -24.42 11.11
C ASP A 335 -2.15 -24.13 12.43
N ASN A 336 -2.88 -23.74 13.48
CA ASN A 336 -2.33 -23.36 14.79
C ASN A 336 -1.29 -22.22 14.75
N LYS A 337 -1.42 -21.33 13.77
CA LYS A 337 -0.59 -20.14 13.62
C LYS A 337 -1.45 -18.90 13.44
N LEU A 338 -1.13 -17.87 14.22
CA LEU A 338 -1.62 -16.51 14.02
C LEU A 338 -0.69 -15.78 13.07
N TYR A 339 -1.25 -15.21 12.01
CA TYR A 339 -0.53 -14.34 11.09
C TYR A 339 -0.98 -12.91 11.31
N VAL A 340 -0.07 -12.03 11.72
CA VAL A 340 -0.35 -10.62 11.99
C VAL A 340 0.26 -9.77 10.89
N PHE A 341 -0.59 -9.21 10.02
CA PHE A 341 -0.17 -8.42 8.87
C PHE A 341 -0.12 -6.94 9.21
N VAL A 342 1.04 -6.33 8.94
CA VAL A 342 1.25 -4.90 9.14
C VAL A 342 1.50 -4.24 7.80
N LYS A 343 0.70 -3.21 7.53
CA LYS A 343 0.94 -2.30 6.42
C LYS A 343 1.98 -1.27 6.85
N MET A 344 3.07 -1.23 6.10
CA MET A 344 4.23 -0.38 6.34
C MET A 344 4.20 0.83 5.41
N TYR A 345 4.51 1.99 5.96
CA TYR A 345 4.53 3.25 5.25
C TYR A 345 5.89 3.92 5.46
N PHE A 346 6.65 4.10 4.38
CA PHE A 346 8.01 4.65 4.39
C PHE A 346 8.07 5.99 3.66
N THR A 347 8.79 6.94 4.25
CA THR A 347 9.13 8.23 3.64
C THR A 347 10.56 8.21 3.12
N ASN A 348 10.85 8.84 1.97
CA ASN A 348 12.24 8.98 1.50
C ASN A 348 13.03 10.01 2.32
N MET A 349 12.33 10.97 2.91
CA MET A 349 12.92 11.97 3.80
C MET A 349 12.29 11.83 5.18
N GLY A 350 13.14 11.63 6.17
CA GLY A 350 12.75 11.36 7.53
C GLY A 350 13.52 12.19 8.51
N THR A 351 12.92 12.50 9.67
CA THR A 351 13.70 12.97 10.82
C THR A 351 14.66 11.87 11.28
N CYS A 352 15.70 12.20 12.03
CA CYS A 352 16.59 11.18 12.60
C CYS A 352 15.97 10.43 13.79
N ASP A 353 14.66 10.62 14.05
CA ASP A 353 13.99 10.01 15.19
C ASP A 353 13.72 8.53 14.94
N MET A 354 13.99 7.70 15.93
CA MET A 354 13.60 6.29 15.89
C MET A 354 12.16 6.14 16.34
N GLN A 355 11.38 5.38 15.57
CA GLN A 355 10.05 4.94 15.98
C GLN A 355 10.08 3.49 16.45
N TYR A 356 9.30 3.24 17.50
CA TYR A 356 9.09 1.92 18.07
C TYR A 356 7.60 1.65 18.09
N THR A 357 7.17 0.59 17.41
CA THR A 357 5.75 0.21 17.34
C THR A 357 5.59 -1.23 17.75
N ARG A 358 4.66 -1.46 18.68
CA ARG A 358 4.26 -2.78 19.14
C ARG A 358 2.74 -2.84 19.14
N PHE A 359 2.19 -3.95 18.68
CA PHE A 359 0.76 -4.18 18.70
C PHE A 359 0.41 -5.15 19.82
N ILE A 360 -0.61 -4.77 20.60
CA ILE A 360 -1.13 -5.54 21.74
C ILE A 360 -2.59 -5.88 21.40
N LEU A 361 -2.86 -7.17 21.21
CA LEU A 361 -4.10 -7.67 20.65
C LEU A 361 -4.80 -8.55 21.66
N LYS A 362 -6.07 -8.26 21.91
CA LYS A 362 -7.02 -9.17 22.54
C LYS A 362 -7.71 -9.96 21.44
N ILE A 363 -7.66 -11.29 21.53
CA ILE A 363 -8.31 -12.20 20.57
C ILE A 363 -9.20 -13.17 21.35
N ASP A 364 -10.44 -13.33 20.91
CA ASP A 364 -11.41 -14.26 21.51
C ASP A 364 -11.04 -15.71 21.17
N LYS A 365 -10.95 -16.56 22.20
CA LYS A 365 -10.56 -17.97 22.09
C LYS A 365 -11.50 -18.76 21.18
N LYS A 366 -12.74 -18.32 21.00
CA LYS A 366 -13.71 -19.02 20.13
C LYS A 366 -13.29 -19.09 18.66
N TYR A 367 -12.33 -18.26 18.24
CA TYR A 367 -11.81 -18.27 16.87
C TYR A 367 -10.54 -19.13 16.71
N ILE A 368 -10.12 -19.84 17.77
CA ILE A 368 -8.87 -20.59 17.82
C ILE A 368 -9.18 -22.01 18.29
N ASP A 369 -8.93 -22.99 17.43
CA ASP A 369 -9.27 -24.40 17.72
C ASP A 369 -8.35 -25.02 18.77
N ASP A 370 -7.07 -24.68 18.73
CA ASP A 370 -6.04 -25.16 19.65
C ASP A 370 -5.19 -23.99 20.17
N VAL A 371 -5.65 -23.44 21.28
CA VAL A 371 -5.00 -22.31 21.96
C VAL A 371 -3.63 -22.71 22.50
N ASP A 372 -3.44 -23.95 22.94
CA ASP A 372 -2.23 -24.39 23.64
C ASP A 372 -1.03 -24.56 22.70
N ASN A 373 -1.26 -24.93 21.45
CA ASN A 373 -0.20 -25.08 20.44
C ASN A 373 -0.06 -23.89 19.48
N LEU A 374 -0.65 -22.74 19.83
CA LEU A 374 -0.62 -21.54 19.01
C LEU A 374 0.79 -20.96 18.82
N SER A 375 1.15 -20.65 17.58
CA SER A 375 2.36 -19.91 17.19
C SER A 375 2.02 -18.56 16.55
N LEU A 376 2.99 -17.64 16.48
CA LEU A 376 2.84 -16.31 15.90
C LEU A 376 3.79 -16.11 14.71
N GLU A 377 3.27 -15.59 13.61
CA GLU A 377 4.01 -15.09 12.46
C GLU A 377 3.71 -13.59 12.32
N PHE A 378 4.73 -12.76 12.55
CA PHE A 378 4.59 -11.31 12.51
C PHE A 378 5.11 -10.74 11.19
N LEU A 379 4.19 -10.38 10.30
CA LEU A 379 4.44 -10.08 8.90
C LEU A 379 4.45 -8.57 8.64
N TYR A 380 5.61 -7.95 8.90
CA TYR A 380 5.84 -6.52 8.68
C TYR A 380 7.10 -6.23 7.86
N ASN A 381 8.07 -7.14 7.87
CA ASN A 381 9.41 -6.91 7.37
C ASN A 381 9.51 -7.18 5.86
N HIS A 382 10.47 -6.54 5.20
CA HIS A 382 10.72 -6.73 3.77
C HIS A 382 12.21 -6.61 3.49
N PRO A 383 12.85 -7.58 2.82
CA PRO A 383 14.31 -7.62 2.66
C PRO A 383 14.95 -6.33 2.12
N LYS A 384 14.29 -5.68 1.15
CA LYS A 384 14.71 -4.38 0.61
C LYS A 384 14.79 -3.26 1.66
N TYR A 385 13.94 -3.30 2.69
CA TYR A 385 13.82 -2.26 3.71
C TYR A 385 14.34 -2.69 5.09
N ASP A 386 14.64 -3.98 5.30
CA ASP A 386 15.22 -4.53 6.54
C ASP A 386 16.61 -3.92 6.87
N ASN A 387 17.32 -3.41 5.85
CA ASN A 387 18.61 -2.74 6.00
C ASN A 387 18.52 -1.21 6.21
N HIS A 388 17.32 -0.61 6.29
CA HIS A 388 17.19 0.81 6.66
C HIS A 388 17.17 1.03 8.18
N GLY A 389 17.39 -0.04 8.95
CA GLY A 389 17.91 0.06 10.31
C GLY A 389 19.42 0.29 10.27
N LEU A 390 19.82 1.53 10.55
CA LEU A 390 21.16 2.01 10.94
C LEU A 390 21.97 2.73 9.82
N TRP A 391 21.96 4.07 9.98
CA TRP A 391 22.85 5.13 9.49
C TRP A 391 22.40 5.91 8.25
#